data_AF-G8XE04-F1
#
_entry.id   AF-G8XE04-F1
#
_cell.length_a   1.000
_cell.length_b   1.000
_cell.length_c   1.000
_cell.angle_alpha   90.00
_cell.angle_beta   90.00
_cell.angle_gamma   90.00
#
_symmetry.space_group_name_H-M   'P 1'
#
loop_
_entity.id
_entity.type
_entity.pdbx_description
1 polymer ?
#
loop_
_entity_poly.entity_id
_entity_poly.type
_entity_poly.pdbx_seq_one_letter_code
_entity_poly.pdbx_strand_id
1 'polypeptide(L)'
;MHERRIGALPWVTVRAGGSDLRVIHQRSADPGAPVVVLLHGWPDSVLRFERVLPLLADMHVVVPALPGFPFAAPLTVPGMSANRIAGIVADALDELGHPRYTVSGGDVGGTVAELLAAWEQPELYVDDLRRAVELGR
;
A
#
# COMPACT_ATOMS: atom_id res chain seq x y z
N MET A 1 10.55 5.89 24.01
CA MET A 1 11.28 6.45 22.85
C MET A 1 10.64 6.03 21.53
N HIS A 2 10.34 4.74 21.33
CA HIS A 2 9.72 4.22 20.11
C HIS A 2 8.31 4.75 19.84
N GLU A 3 7.43 4.82 20.84
CA GLU A 3 6.05 5.31 20.66
C GLU A 3 5.98 6.73 20.12
N ARG A 4 6.77 7.66 20.67
CA ARG A 4 6.82 9.04 20.16
C ARG A 4 7.30 9.11 18.72
N ARG A 5 8.31 8.29 18.37
CA ARG A 5 8.84 8.21 16.99
C ARG A 5 7.77 7.68 16.04
N ILE A 6 7.09 6.58 16.39
CA ILE A 6 6.03 5.98 15.56
C ILE A 6 4.84 6.93 15.46
N GLY A 7 4.43 7.57 16.55
CA GLY A 7 3.32 8.52 16.58
C GLY A 7 3.58 9.80 15.78
N ALA A 8 4.84 10.14 15.50
CA ALA A 8 5.23 11.31 14.70
C ALA A 8 5.23 11.06 13.18
N LEU A 9 5.04 9.81 12.74
CA LEU A 9 4.85 9.52 11.31
C LEU A 9 3.57 10.20 10.79
N PRO A 10 3.48 10.56 9.49
CA PRO A 10 2.34 11.29 8.95
C PRO A 10 1.11 10.38 8.79
N TRP A 11 0.49 10.02 9.91
CA TRP A 11 -0.69 9.16 9.97
C TRP A 11 -1.93 9.88 9.49
N VAL A 12 -2.70 9.18 8.66
CA VAL A 12 -4.08 9.53 8.31
C VAL A 12 -4.97 8.30 8.47
N THR A 13 -6.26 8.51 8.65
CA THR A 13 -7.28 7.46 8.60
C THR A 13 -8.25 7.79 7.49
N VAL A 14 -8.51 6.82 6.62
CA VAL A 14 -9.37 6.95 5.44
C VAL A 14 -10.48 5.91 5.49
N ARG A 15 -11.62 6.20 4.89
CA ARG A 15 -12.81 5.34 4.90
C ARG A 15 -12.87 4.49 3.63
N ALA A 16 -12.31 3.30 3.68
CA ALA A 16 -12.16 2.41 2.53
C ALA A 16 -12.79 1.02 2.75
N GLY A 17 -13.42 0.46 1.71
CA GLY A 17 -14.07 -0.86 1.75
C GLY A 17 -15.07 -1.05 2.90
N GLY A 18 -15.77 0.03 3.28
CA GLY A 18 -16.75 0.02 4.38
C GLY A 18 -16.13 -0.01 5.78
N SER A 19 -14.82 0.21 5.93
CA SER A 19 -14.07 0.24 7.19
C SER A 19 -13.08 1.41 7.24
N ASP A 20 -12.46 1.63 8.40
CA ASP A 20 -11.35 2.58 8.52
C ASP A 20 -10.04 1.89 8.11
N LEU A 21 -9.20 2.57 7.34
CA LEU A 21 -7.84 2.15 7.04
C LEU A 21 -6.87 3.20 7.59
N ARG A 22 -5.93 2.75 8.44
CA ARG A 22 -4.84 3.60 8.92
C ARG A 22 -3.69 3.56 7.94
N VAL A 23 -3.17 4.73 7.59
CA VAL A 23 -2.18 4.90 6.52
C VAL A 23 -1.11 5.87 6.97
N ILE A 24 0.16 5.59 6.67
CA ILE A 24 1.19 6.63 6.66
C ILE A 24 1.14 7.27 5.28
N HIS A 25 0.84 8.57 5.23
CA HIS A 25 0.74 9.33 3.98
C HIS A 25 1.73 10.49 4.01
N GLN A 26 2.92 10.26 3.48
CA GLN A 26 3.90 11.32 3.25
C GLN A 26 3.57 12.00 1.93
N ARG A 27 3.20 13.28 1.97
CA ARG A 27 2.96 14.07 0.76
C ARG A 27 4.24 14.75 0.29
N SER A 28 4.50 14.71 -1.00
CA SER A 28 5.50 15.57 -1.63
C SER A 28 5.02 17.03 -1.58
N ALA A 29 5.98 17.96 -1.57
CA ALA A 29 5.70 19.38 -1.74
C ALA A 29 5.19 19.71 -3.15
N ASP A 30 5.52 18.87 -4.15
CA ASP A 30 4.98 18.97 -5.49
C ASP A 30 3.67 18.16 -5.60
N PRO A 31 2.51 18.82 -5.83
CA PRO A 31 1.24 18.13 -6.01
C PRO A 31 1.23 17.14 -7.20
N GLY A 32 2.08 17.37 -8.21
CA GLY A 32 2.21 16.53 -9.41
C GLY A 32 3.22 15.39 -9.28
N ALA A 33 3.85 15.24 -8.11
CA ALA A 33 4.83 14.19 -7.87
C ALA A 33 4.25 12.77 -8.10
N PRO A 34 5.09 11.80 -8.51
CA PRO A 34 4.68 10.40 -8.56
C PRO A 34 4.17 9.89 -7.22
N VAL A 35 3.26 8.92 -7.26
CA VAL A 35 2.72 8.24 -6.08
C VAL A 35 3.29 6.84 -6.01
N VAL A 36 3.84 6.47 -4.85
CA VAL A 36 4.31 5.11 -4.56
C VAL A 36 3.55 4.54 -3.37
N VAL A 37 3.02 3.34 -3.54
CA VAL A 37 2.31 2.57 -2.52
C VAL A 37 3.21 1.45 -2.06
N LEU A 38 3.56 1.44 -0.77
CA LEU A 38 4.46 0.46 -0.17
C LEU A 38 3.67 -0.51 0.70
N LEU A 39 3.63 -1.78 0.28
CA LEU A 39 2.83 -2.83 0.87
C LEU A 39 3.74 -3.79 1.66
N HIS A 40 3.51 -3.84 2.98
CA HIS A 40 4.24 -4.70 3.90
C HIS A 40 3.63 -6.12 3.95
N GLY A 41 4.19 -7.02 4.74
CA GLY A 41 3.70 -8.40 4.85
C GLY A 41 4.01 -9.02 6.22
N TRP A 42 3.94 -10.34 6.31
CA TRP A 42 4.25 -11.07 7.53
C TRP A 42 5.73 -11.46 7.57
N PRO A 43 6.40 -11.39 8.74
CA PRO A 43 5.92 -10.97 10.07
C PRO A 43 6.19 -9.48 10.38
N ASP A 44 6.07 -8.57 9.41
CA ASP A 44 6.39 -7.15 9.62
C ASP A 44 5.15 -6.23 9.67
N SER A 45 5.37 -4.94 9.40
CA SER A 45 4.36 -3.89 9.47
C SER A 45 4.82 -2.69 8.64
N VAL A 46 4.01 -1.64 8.60
CA VAL A 46 4.34 -0.32 8.03
C VAL A 46 5.72 0.22 8.45
N LEU A 47 6.24 -0.16 9.63
CA LEU A 47 7.55 0.27 10.11
C LEU A 47 8.72 -0.25 9.30
N ARG A 48 8.54 -1.29 8.45
CA ARG A 48 9.57 -1.74 7.50
C ARG A 48 10.07 -0.59 6.63
N PHE A 49 9.21 0.37 6.32
CA PHE A 49 9.50 1.45 5.38
C PHE A 49 9.98 2.74 6.04
N GLU A 50 10.07 2.80 7.37
CA GLU A 50 10.39 4.06 8.08
C GLU A 50 11.69 4.72 7.62
N ARG A 51 12.73 3.94 7.34
CA ARG A 51 14.01 4.47 6.85
C ARG A 51 13.99 4.84 5.36
N VAL A 52 13.01 4.36 4.62
CA VAL A 52 12.84 4.63 3.18
C VAL A 52 12.05 5.92 2.97
N LEU A 53 11.12 6.26 3.86
CA LEU A 53 10.27 7.46 3.74
C LEU A 53 11.08 8.75 3.42
N PRO A 54 12.17 9.09 4.13
CA PRO A 54 12.92 10.31 3.84
C PRO A 54 13.66 10.29 2.50
N LEU A 55 13.94 9.10 1.96
CA LEU A 55 14.61 8.94 0.66
C LEU A 55 13.67 9.13 -0.52
N LEU A 56 12.35 9.11 -0.28
CA LEU A 56 11.28 9.30 -1.27
C LEU A 56 10.55 10.64 -1.03
N ALA A 57 11.24 11.64 -0.50
CA ALA A 57 10.65 12.94 -0.14
C ALA A 57 10.15 13.75 -1.36
N ASP A 58 10.61 13.43 -2.56
CA ASP A 58 10.16 13.97 -3.84
C ASP A 58 8.89 13.28 -4.38
N MET A 59 8.39 12.23 -3.71
CA MET A 59 7.20 11.46 -4.09
C MET A 59 6.10 11.54 -3.03
N HIS A 60 4.86 11.31 -3.43
CA HIS A 60 3.80 10.95 -2.48
C HIS A 60 3.98 9.48 -2.11
N VAL A 61 4.10 9.18 -0.82
CA VAL A 61 4.27 7.82 -0.32
C VAL A 61 3.07 7.43 0.54
N VAL A 62 2.44 6.32 0.18
CA VAL A 62 1.28 5.74 0.86
C VAL A 62 1.68 4.38 1.43
N VAL A 63 1.62 4.22 2.75
CA VAL A 63 1.91 2.94 3.42
C VAL A 63 0.70 2.52 4.24
N PRO A 64 -0.20 1.68 3.70
CA PRO A 64 -1.37 1.22 4.43
C PRO A 64 -0.97 0.21 5.51
N ALA A 65 -1.51 0.38 6.72
CA ALA A 65 -1.50 -0.66 7.73
C ALA A 65 -2.53 -1.73 7.36
N LEU A 66 -2.10 -2.71 6.55
CA LEU A 66 -2.95 -3.78 6.03
C LEU A 66 -3.87 -4.38 7.13
N PRO A 67 -5.17 -4.59 6.84
CA PRO A 67 -6.12 -5.13 7.81
C PRO A 67 -5.62 -6.43 8.46
N GLY A 68 -5.67 -6.50 9.79
CA GLY A 68 -5.18 -7.65 10.57
C GLY A 68 -3.70 -7.61 10.96
N PHE A 69 -2.94 -6.60 10.52
CA PHE A 69 -1.53 -6.40 10.90
C PHE A 69 -1.36 -5.33 11.98
N PRO A 70 -0.15 -5.18 12.57
CA PRO A 70 0.12 -4.10 13.50
C PRO A 70 -0.27 -2.73 12.94
N PHE A 71 -0.80 -1.87 13.82
CA PHE A 71 -1.29 -0.51 13.53
C PHE A 71 -2.56 -0.39 12.68
N ALA A 72 -3.07 -1.50 12.13
CA ALA A 72 -4.32 -1.50 11.39
C ALA A 72 -5.51 -1.11 12.27
N ALA A 73 -6.59 -0.63 11.66
CA ALA A 73 -7.86 -0.52 12.35
C ALA A 73 -8.38 -1.93 12.73
N PRO A 74 -9.18 -2.04 13.80
CA PRO A 74 -9.78 -3.32 14.19
C PRO A 74 -10.62 -3.94 13.07
N LEU A 75 -10.48 -5.25 12.88
CA LEU A 75 -11.36 -6.00 11.98
C LEU A 75 -12.75 -6.10 12.62
N THR A 76 -13.77 -5.61 11.91
CA THR A 76 -15.17 -5.65 12.38
C THR A 76 -15.95 -6.84 11.81
N VAL A 77 -15.41 -7.52 10.80
CA VAL A 77 -16.03 -8.64 10.11
C VAL A 77 -15.01 -9.71 9.74
N PRO A 78 -15.40 -11.00 9.69
CA PRO A 78 -14.52 -12.07 9.22
C PRO A 78 -14.29 -12.02 7.70
N GLY A 79 -13.38 -12.87 7.21
CA GLY A 79 -13.14 -13.06 5.78
C GLY A 79 -12.28 -11.97 5.14
N MET A 80 -11.11 -11.71 5.73
CA MET A 80 -10.14 -10.73 5.21
C MET A 80 -9.11 -11.42 4.31
N SER A 81 -9.48 -11.63 3.04
CA SER A 81 -8.59 -12.21 2.02
C SER A 81 -7.69 -11.12 1.40
N ALA A 82 -6.61 -11.52 0.73
CA ALA A 82 -5.75 -10.60 -0.04
C ALA A 82 -6.56 -9.80 -1.08
N ASN A 83 -7.55 -10.43 -1.71
CA ASN A 83 -8.49 -9.78 -2.63
C ASN A 83 -9.29 -8.67 -1.95
N ARG A 84 -9.79 -8.91 -0.74
CA ARG A 84 -10.51 -7.87 0.01
C ARG A 84 -9.58 -6.74 0.45
N ILE A 85 -8.36 -7.08 0.86
CA ILE A 85 -7.34 -6.09 1.23
C ILE A 85 -6.99 -5.22 0.03
N ALA A 86 -6.77 -5.80 -1.15
CA ALA A 86 -6.52 -5.05 -2.39
C ALA A 86 -7.67 -4.06 -2.68
N GLY A 87 -8.93 -4.48 -2.55
CA GLY A 87 -10.08 -3.59 -2.73
C GLY A 87 -10.09 -2.41 -1.75
N ILE A 88 -9.82 -2.68 -0.46
CA ILE A 88 -9.70 -1.64 0.56
C ILE A 88 -8.54 -0.68 0.25
N VAL A 89 -7.41 -1.19 -0.25
CA VAL A 89 -6.27 -0.32 -0.61
C VAL A 89 -6.61 0.53 -1.85
N ALA A 90 -7.28 -0.02 -2.86
CA ALA A 90 -7.72 0.73 -4.04
C ALA A 90 -8.68 1.87 -3.65
N ASP A 91 -9.74 1.56 -2.90
CA ASP A 91 -10.70 2.55 -2.38
C ASP A 91 -10.01 3.67 -1.60
N ALA A 92 -9.01 3.32 -0.78
CA ALA A 92 -8.23 4.28 -0.01
C ALA A 92 -7.39 5.21 -0.89
N LEU A 93 -6.82 4.70 -1.98
CA LEU A 93 -6.04 5.51 -2.93
C LEU A 93 -6.94 6.49 -3.69
N ASP A 94 -8.14 6.05 -4.06
CA ASP A 94 -9.16 6.90 -4.68
C ASP A 94 -9.61 8.02 -3.73
N GLU A 95 -9.91 7.69 -2.47
CA GLU A 95 -10.29 8.68 -1.45
C GLU A 95 -9.17 9.69 -1.18
N LEU A 96 -7.91 9.25 -1.24
CA LEU A 96 -6.73 10.12 -1.10
C LEU A 96 -6.46 10.98 -2.34
N GLY A 97 -7.15 10.73 -3.45
CA GLY A 97 -7.01 11.46 -4.71
C GLY A 97 -5.84 11.00 -5.58
N HIS A 98 -5.44 9.74 -5.47
CA HIS A 98 -4.30 9.15 -6.17
C HIS A 98 -4.74 8.13 -7.24
N PRO A 99 -5.27 8.55 -8.39
CA PRO A 99 -5.79 7.64 -9.43
C PRO A 99 -4.71 6.93 -10.25
N ARG A 100 -3.43 7.31 -10.08
CA ARG A 100 -2.28 6.68 -10.75
C ARG A 100 -1.15 6.55 -9.76
N TYR A 101 -0.62 5.34 -9.62
CA TYR A 101 0.39 5.02 -8.62
C TYR A 101 1.24 3.84 -9.06
N THR A 102 2.43 3.74 -8.46
CA THR A 102 3.28 2.55 -8.54
C THR A 102 3.15 1.77 -7.24
N VAL A 103 2.91 0.45 -7.34
CA VAL A 103 2.89 -0.44 -6.18
C VAL A 103 4.23 -1.15 -6.01
N SER A 104 4.68 -1.28 -4.76
CA SER A 104 5.78 -2.16 -4.39
C SER A 104 5.37 -2.97 -3.17
N GLY A 105 5.49 -4.29 -3.26
CA GLY A 105 5.13 -5.19 -2.18
C GLY A 105 5.91 -6.48 -2.23
N GLY A 106 6.04 -7.14 -1.08
CA GLY A 106 6.54 -8.51 -0.96
C GLY A 106 5.72 -9.26 0.08
N ASP A 107 5.85 -10.59 0.13
CA ASP A 107 5.02 -11.45 0.99
C ASP A 107 3.51 -11.19 0.73
N VAL A 108 2.66 -11.06 1.75
CA VAL A 108 1.23 -10.71 1.60
C VAL A 108 1.05 -9.42 0.80
N GLY A 109 1.91 -8.42 1.02
CA GLY A 109 1.89 -7.17 0.26
C GLY A 109 2.19 -7.37 -1.23
N GLY A 110 2.96 -8.40 -1.59
CA GLY A 110 3.22 -8.79 -2.98
C GLY A 110 1.95 -9.30 -3.65
N THR A 111 1.23 -10.23 -3.00
CA THR A 111 -0.07 -10.70 -3.51
C THR A 111 -1.09 -9.57 -3.66
N VAL A 112 -1.11 -8.63 -2.72
CA VAL A 112 -1.98 -7.44 -2.82
C VAL A 112 -1.56 -6.55 -4.00
N ALA A 113 -0.26 -6.34 -4.22
CA ALA A 113 0.25 -5.56 -5.35
C ALA A 113 -0.13 -6.19 -6.70
N GLU A 114 0.02 -7.51 -6.83
CA GLU A 114 -0.35 -8.26 -8.04
C GLU A 114 -1.85 -8.12 -8.34
N LEU A 115 -2.71 -8.20 -7.32
CA LEU A 115 -4.16 -8.04 -7.48
C LEU A 115 -4.53 -6.62 -7.91
N LEU A 116 -3.92 -5.58 -7.32
CA LEU A 116 -4.12 -4.19 -7.74
C LEU A 116 -3.72 -4.00 -9.21
N ALA A 117 -2.55 -4.50 -9.61
CA ALA A 117 -2.09 -4.40 -10.99
C ALA A 117 -3.00 -5.14 -11.98
N ALA A 118 -3.45 -6.34 -11.61
CA ALA A 118 -4.32 -7.16 -12.46
C ALA A 118 -5.72 -6.55 -12.67
N TRP A 119 -6.25 -5.81 -11.69
CA TRP A 119 -7.55 -5.17 -11.82
C TRP A 119 -7.52 -3.91 -12.68
N GLU A 120 -6.47 -3.10 -12.52
CA GLU A 120 -6.35 -1.82 -13.23
C GLU A 120 -5.89 -2.02 -14.68
N GLN A 121 -4.99 -2.96 -14.93
CA GLN A 121 -4.39 -3.19 -16.26
C GLN A 121 -4.17 -4.67 -16.56
N PRO A 122 -5.25 -5.45 -16.78
CA PRO A 122 -5.16 -6.89 -16.94
C PRO A 122 -4.27 -7.33 -18.10
N GLU A 123 -4.28 -6.62 -19.24
CA GLU A 123 -3.43 -6.95 -20.38
C GLU A 123 -1.95 -6.70 -20.10
N LEU A 124 -1.62 -5.54 -19.52
CA LEU A 124 -0.23 -5.18 -19.17
C LEU A 124 0.33 -6.15 -18.13
N TYR A 125 -0.46 -6.48 -17.11
CA TYR A 125 -0.05 -7.43 -16.08
C TYR A 125 0.29 -8.80 -16.68
N VAL A 126 -0.54 -9.30 -17.60
CA VAL A 126 -0.28 -10.58 -18.27
C VAL A 126 0.98 -10.51 -19.15
N ASP A 127 1.22 -9.39 -19.83
CA ASP A 127 2.41 -9.21 -20.65
C ASP A 127 3.70 -9.12 -19.81
N ASP A 128 3.67 -8.43 -18.68
CA ASP A 128 4.79 -8.38 -17.73
C ASP A 128 5.09 -9.75 -17.12
N LEU A 129 4.06 -10.53 -16.79
CA LEU A 129 4.21 -11.91 -16.32
C LEU A 129 4.84 -12.80 -17.39
N ARG A 130 4.40 -12.71 -18.65
CA ARG A 130 5.00 -13.46 -19.77
C ARG A 130 6.49 -13.12 -19.89
N ARG A 131 6.82 -11.84 -19.87
CA ARG A 131 8.20 -11.36 -19.95
C ARG A 131 9.06 -11.86 -18.80
N ALA A 132 8.54 -11.84 -17.56
CA ALA A 132 9.26 -12.35 -16.40
C ALA A 132 9.53 -13.86 -16.49
N VAL A 133 8.57 -14.65 -17.00
CA VAL A 133 8.74 -16.09 -17.24
C VAL A 133 9.76 -16.36 -18.34
N GLU A 134 9.79 -15.55 -19.40
CA GLU A 134 10.76 -15.66 -20.49
C GLU A 134 12.19 -15.29 -20.05
N LEU A 135 12.35 -14.26 -19.20
CA LEU A 135 13.64 -13.83 -18.66
C LEU A 135 14.19 -14.75 -17.56
N GLY A 136 13.34 -15.59 -16.96
CA GLY A 136 13.72 -16.59 -15.97
C GLY A 136 14.18 -17.94 -16.53
N ARG A 137 14.27 -18.07 -17.86
CA ARG A 137 14.81 -19.24 -18.59
C ARG A 137 16.20 -18.93 -19.14
#